data_AF-G6XG77-F1
#
_entry.id   AF-G6XG77-F1
#
_cell.length_a   1.000
_cell.length_b   1.000
_cell.length_c   1.000
_cell.angle_alpha   90.00
_cell.angle_beta   90.00
_cell.angle_gamma   90.00
#
_symmetry.space_group_name_H-M   'P 1'
#
loop_
_entity.id
_entity.type
_entity.pdbx_description
1 polymer ?
#
loop_
_entity_poly.entity_id
_entity_poly.type
_entity_poly.pdbx_seq_one_letter_code
_entity_poly.pdbx_strand_id
1 'polypeptide(L)'
;MAGHVSIVSAHDLKISTWNMDWLTLKATGNPALPDDVRTRAPQDFTRLRTYAHHLNADIVGFEEVDGFEAAARIFDPATYQLVLTPDHVVQRVGVAVRRGLHVTVNDELSDLNVSGPLVPHPLRGGLDVTVSDGKATLRLLVVHLKTGCWDQPLTQHGHSCPILYQQFHILEDWIQER
;
A
#
# COMPACT_ATOMS: atom_id res chain seq x y z
N MET A 1 14.75 -44.23 -25.18
CA MET A 1 14.78 -43.25 -24.08
C MET A 1 13.53 -42.39 -24.22
N ALA A 2 12.58 -42.48 -23.29
CA ALA A 2 11.39 -41.64 -23.32
C ALA A 2 11.75 -40.28 -22.70
N GLY A 3 11.60 -39.20 -23.46
CA GLY A 3 11.84 -37.84 -22.98
C GLY A 3 10.74 -37.44 -21.99
N HIS A 4 11.13 -37.05 -20.78
CA HIS A 4 10.23 -36.38 -19.86
C HIS A 4 9.88 -35.00 -20.41
N VAL A 5 8.60 -34.80 -20.75
CA VAL A 5 8.05 -33.47 -21.01
C VAL A 5 7.80 -32.83 -19.65
N SER A 6 8.61 -31.85 -19.28
CA SER A 6 8.30 -30.98 -18.14
C SER A 6 7.10 -30.10 -18.52
N ILE A 7 5.97 -30.30 -17.85
CA ILE A 7 4.83 -29.40 -17.93
C ILE A 7 5.22 -28.14 -17.16
N VAL A 8 5.48 -27.06 -17.88
CA VAL A 8 5.63 -25.73 -17.28
C VAL A 8 4.23 -25.23 -16.96
N SER A 9 3.91 -25.14 -15.67
CA SER A 9 2.70 -24.43 -15.20
C SER A 9 3.11 -23.02 -14.82
N ALA A 10 2.58 -22.01 -15.51
CA ALA A 10 2.58 -20.65 -15.01
C ALA A 10 1.57 -20.57 -13.84
N HIS A 11 1.95 -19.93 -12.74
CA HIS A 11 1.02 -19.61 -11.67
C HIS A 11 0.52 -18.19 -11.92
N ASP A 12 -0.77 -18.04 -12.19
CA ASP A 12 -1.37 -16.71 -12.36
C ASP A 12 -1.38 -16.00 -11.01
N LEU A 13 -0.81 -14.79 -10.97
CA LEU A 13 -0.77 -13.96 -9.78
C LEU A 13 -1.72 -12.77 -9.97
N LYS A 14 -2.76 -12.66 -9.14
CA LYS A 14 -3.67 -11.51 -9.14
C LYS A 14 -3.19 -10.45 -8.17
N ILE A 15 -2.80 -9.29 -8.71
CA ILE A 15 -2.36 -8.13 -7.95
C ILE A 15 -3.41 -7.02 -8.08
N SER A 16 -3.68 -6.32 -6.99
CA SER A 16 -4.57 -5.14 -6.97
C SER A 16 -4.05 -4.08 -6.02
N THR A 17 -4.47 -2.83 -6.23
CA THR A 17 -4.30 -1.71 -5.28
C THR A 17 -5.67 -1.23 -4.80
N TRP A 18 -5.76 -0.77 -3.55
CA TRP A 18 -6.97 -0.20 -2.98
C TRP A 18 -6.67 0.92 -1.98
N ASN A 19 -7.00 2.15 -2.37
CA ASN A 19 -7.09 3.25 -1.43
C ASN A 19 -8.36 3.08 -0.58
N MET A 20 -8.17 2.89 0.72
CA MET A 20 -9.25 2.50 1.62
C MET A 20 -9.95 3.68 2.30
N ASP A 21 -9.68 4.91 1.86
CA ASP A 21 -10.34 6.16 2.28
C ASP A 21 -10.41 6.30 3.81
N TRP A 22 -9.26 6.59 4.41
CA TRP A 22 -9.10 6.71 5.86
C TRP A 22 -9.63 5.49 6.64
N LEU A 23 -9.19 4.28 6.34
CA LEU A 23 -9.56 3.08 7.09
C LEU A 23 -8.94 3.11 8.50
N THR A 24 -9.71 3.65 9.44
CA THR A 24 -9.30 3.82 10.84
C THR A 24 -10.33 3.21 11.81
N LEU A 25 -9.84 2.83 13.00
CA LEU A 25 -10.66 2.44 14.14
C LEU A 25 -10.76 3.56 15.19
N LYS A 26 -10.14 4.72 14.96
CA LYS A 26 -10.24 5.88 15.85
C LYS A 26 -11.68 6.42 15.84
N ALA A 27 -12.10 6.96 16.98
CA ALA A 27 -13.42 7.57 17.12
C ALA A 27 -13.55 8.88 16.34
N THR A 28 -14.78 9.27 16.01
CA THR A 28 -15.08 10.57 15.41
C THR A 28 -14.59 11.70 16.32
N GLY A 29 -13.97 12.73 15.73
CA GLY A 29 -13.39 13.85 16.49
C GLY A 29 -12.03 13.54 17.13
N ASN A 30 -11.40 12.41 16.79
CA ASN A 30 -10.02 12.17 17.18
C ASN A 30 -9.10 13.22 16.53
N PRO A 31 -8.21 13.89 17.28
CA PRO A 31 -7.38 14.98 16.77
C PRO A 31 -6.35 14.55 15.71
N ALA A 32 -6.11 13.25 15.55
CA ALA A 32 -5.27 12.72 14.48
C ALA A 32 -6.02 12.57 13.14
N LEU A 33 -7.34 12.82 13.10
CA LEU A 33 -8.19 12.75 11.92
C LEU A 33 -8.64 14.15 11.49
N PRO A 34 -8.73 14.43 10.19
CA PRO A 34 -9.48 15.58 9.68
C PRO A 34 -10.96 15.54 10.10
N ASP A 35 -11.57 16.72 10.24
CA ASP A 35 -12.96 16.89 10.70
C ASP A 35 -13.99 16.23 9.77
N ASP A 36 -13.67 16.05 8.50
CA ASP A 36 -14.52 15.45 7.48
C ASP A 36 -14.40 13.93 7.38
N VAL A 37 -13.43 13.31 8.09
CA VAL A 37 -13.30 11.86 8.15
C VAL A 37 -14.41 11.25 8.98
N ARG A 38 -15.23 10.43 8.33
CA ARG A 38 -16.33 9.71 8.96
C ARG A 38 -15.86 8.36 9.47
N THR A 39 -16.25 8.02 10.70
CA THR A 39 -16.02 6.67 11.23
C THR A 39 -16.93 5.66 10.54
N ARG A 40 -16.38 4.48 10.25
CA ARG A 40 -17.10 3.36 9.64
C ARG A 40 -17.93 2.63 10.69
N ALA A 41 -19.17 2.31 10.36
CA ALA A 41 -20.00 1.43 11.18
C ALA A 41 -19.57 -0.04 11.00
N PRO A 42 -19.90 -0.95 11.94
CA PRO A 42 -19.56 -2.37 11.82
C PRO A 42 -20.03 -3.03 10.51
N GLN A 43 -21.16 -2.60 9.97
CA GLN A 43 -21.69 -3.05 8.69
C GLN A 43 -20.83 -2.64 7.49
N ASP A 44 -20.12 -1.51 7.56
CA ASP A 44 -19.24 -1.05 6.50
C ASP A 44 -18.00 -1.94 6.41
N PHE A 45 -17.41 -2.29 7.57
CA PHE A 45 -16.33 -3.28 7.62
C PHE A 45 -16.76 -4.64 7.08
N THR A 46 -17.99 -5.07 7.37
CA THR A 46 -18.54 -6.33 6.83
C THR A 46 -18.61 -6.28 5.31
N ARG A 47 -19.12 -5.18 4.73
CA ARG A 47 -19.19 -4.99 3.27
C ARG A 47 -17.80 -4.97 2.63
N LEU A 48 -16.87 -4.20 3.20
CA LEU A 48 -15.50 -4.12 2.72
C LEU A 48 -14.79 -5.48 2.76
N ARG A 49 -14.98 -6.27 3.83
CA ARG A 49 -14.47 -7.64 3.93
C ARG A 49 -15.08 -8.55 2.85
N THR A 50 -16.38 -8.44 2.60
CA THR A 50 -17.03 -9.15 1.49
C THR A 50 -16.43 -8.76 0.14
N TYR A 51 -16.15 -7.48 -0.11
CA TYR A 51 -15.45 -7.04 -1.31
C TYR A 51 -14.03 -7.61 -1.40
N ALA A 52 -13.25 -7.62 -0.31
CA ALA A 52 -11.92 -8.23 -0.30
C ALA A 52 -11.97 -9.73 -0.62
N HIS A 53 -12.97 -10.45 -0.10
CA HIS A 53 -13.18 -11.86 -0.44
C HIS A 53 -13.54 -12.07 -1.92
N HIS A 54 -14.39 -11.22 -2.50
CA HIS A 54 -14.73 -11.30 -3.93
C HIS A 54 -13.58 -10.86 -4.84
N LEU A 55 -12.79 -9.87 -4.40
CA LEU A 55 -11.58 -9.44 -5.07
C LEU A 55 -10.62 -10.62 -5.21
N ASN A 56 -10.50 -11.46 -4.18
CA ASN A 56 -9.75 -12.72 -4.19
C ASN A 56 -8.35 -12.56 -4.82
N ALA A 57 -7.69 -11.44 -4.55
CA ALA A 57 -6.35 -11.17 -5.05
C ALA A 57 -5.31 -11.91 -4.20
N ASP A 58 -4.19 -12.28 -4.81
CA ASP A 58 -3.07 -12.88 -4.11
C ASP A 58 -2.24 -11.82 -3.39
N ILE A 59 -2.21 -10.61 -3.94
CA ILE A 59 -1.54 -9.46 -3.38
C ILE A 59 -2.44 -8.24 -3.50
N VAL A 60 -2.69 -7.56 -2.39
CA VAL A 60 -3.39 -6.28 -2.35
C VAL A 60 -2.48 -5.24 -1.74
N GLY A 61 -1.94 -4.32 -2.54
CA GLY A 61 -1.41 -3.07 -2.03
C GLY A 61 -2.58 -2.20 -1.54
N PHE A 62 -2.45 -1.55 -0.40
CA PHE A 62 -3.49 -0.68 0.10
C PHE A 62 -2.91 0.62 0.64
N GLU A 63 -3.70 1.68 0.52
CA GLU A 63 -3.36 3.01 0.98
C GLU A 63 -4.40 3.53 1.98
N GLU A 64 -4.00 4.52 2.78
CA GLU A 64 -4.85 5.20 3.77
C GLU A 64 -5.41 4.31 4.88
N VAL A 65 -4.55 3.46 5.47
CA VAL A 65 -4.93 2.56 6.56
C VAL A 65 -4.19 2.93 7.85
N ASP A 66 -4.92 3.05 8.96
CA ASP A 66 -4.40 3.49 10.26
C ASP A 66 -3.39 2.52 10.89
N GLY A 67 -3.56 1.23 10.63
CA GLY A 67 -2.69 0.23 11.21
C GLY A 67 -3.16 -1.20 10.94
N PHE A 68 -2.42 -2.14 11.51
CA PHE A 68 -2.65 -3.57 11.36
C PHE A 68 -4.08 -3.97 11.76
N GLU A 69 -4.60 -3.47 12.88
CA GLU A 69 -5.92 -3.83 13.39
C GLU A 69 -7.04 -3.40 12.44
N ALA A 70 -6.89 -2.24 11.78
CA ALA A 70 -7.85 -1.76 10.78
C ALA A 70 -7.78 -2.64 9.51
N ALA A 71 -6.58 -2.91 9.01
CA ALA A 71 -6.37 -3.81 7.86
C ALA A 71 -6.94 -5.21 8.13
N ALA A 72 -6.71 -5.76 9.32
CA ALA A 72 -7.18 -7.08 9.74
C ALA A 72 -8.72 -7.20 9.84
N ARG A 73 -9.45 -6.09 9.90
CA ARG A 73 -10.92 -6.11 9.77
C ARG A 73 -11.38 -6.45 8.35
N ILE A 74 -10.55 -6.18 7.34
CA ILE A 74 -10.89 -6.35 5.93
C ILE A 74 -10.19 -7.59 5.35
N PHE A 75 -8.89 -7.74 5.62
CA PHE A 75 -8.08 -8.85 5.17
C PHE A 75 -7.84 -9.83 6.32
N ASP A 76 -8.47 -11.00 6.25
CA ASP A 76 -8.38 -12.02 7.30
C ASP A 76 -6.93 -12.50 7.51
N PRO A 77 -6.32 -12.36 8.69
CA PRO A 77 -4.96 -12.81 8.97
C PRO A 77 -4.72 -14.33 8.82
N ALA A 78 -5.78 -15.14 8.80
CA ALA A 78 -5.72 -16.56 8.46
C ALA A 78 -5.53 -16.80 6.96
N THR A 79 -5.93 -15.83 6.12
CA THR A 79 -5.80 -15.90 4.65
C THR A 79 -4.64 -15.06 4.14
N TYR A 80 -4.35 -13.93 4.77
CA TYR A 80 -3.35 -12.95 4.36
C TYR A 80 -2.31 -12.70 5.44
N GLN A 81 -1.08 -12.43 5.02
CA GLN A 81 -0.02 -11.82 5.79
C GLN A 81 -0.10 -10.31 5.53
N LEU A 82 -0.13 -9.51 6.59
CA LEU A 82 -0.26 -8.05 6.49
C LEU A 82 1.07 -7.40 6.87
N VAL A 83 1.55 -6.50 6.02
CA VAL A 83 2.72 -5.67 6.27
C VAL A 83 2.34 -4.22 5.97
N LEU A 84 2.74 -3.29 6.83
CA LEU A 84 2.49 -1.86 6.67
C LEU A 84 3.81 -1.10 6.86
N THR A 85 3.87 0.14 6.39
CA THR A 85 4.98 1.05 6.72
C THR A 85 5.11 1.24 8.23
N PRO A 86 6.35 1.44 8.74
CA PRO A 86 6.60 1.67 10.16
C PRO A 86 6.21 3.09 10.60
N ASP A 87 5.95 4.00 9.67
CA ASP A 87 5.60 5.39 9.94
C ASP A 87 4.38 5.55 10.88
N HIS A 88 4.36 6.64 11.64
CA HIS A 88 3.33 6.87 12.67
C HIS A 88 2.13 7.70 12.15
N VAL A 89 1.95 7.76 10.83
CA VAL A 89 0.82 8.45 10.20
C VAL A 89 -0.44 7.59 10.26
N VAL A 90 -1.61 8.25 10.18
CA VAL A 90 -2.90 7.54 10.10
C VAL A 90 -3.17 6.99 8.70
N GLN A 91 -2.55 7.56 7.66
CA GLN A 91 -2.75 7.12 6.28
C GLN A 91 -1.58 6.24 5.82
N ARG A 92 -1.30 5.13 6.50
CA ARG A 92 -0.19 4.25 6.11
C ARG A 92 -0.50 3.53 4.81
N VAL A 93 0.55 3.13 4.12
CA VAL A 93 0.46 2.15 3.04
C VAL A 93 0.82 0.77 3.57
N GLY A 94 0.30 -0.26 2.91
CA GLY A 94 0.59 -1.63 3.27
C GLY A 94 0.27 -2.62 2.17
N VAL A 95 0.49 -3.89 2.47
CA VAL A 95 0.19 -4.99 1.59
C VAL A 95 -0.47 -6.14 2.36
N ALA A 96 -1.49 -6.73 1.76
CA ALA A 96 -2.05 -8.01 2.16
C ALA A 96 -1.58 -9.07 1.15
N VAL A 97 -0.75 -10.01 1.58
CA VAL A 97 -0.19 -11.08 0.74
C VAL A 97 -0.77 -12.42 1.15
N ARG A 98 -1.37 -13.17 0.22
CA ARG A 98 -1.99 -14.46 0.49
C ARG A 98 -0.98 -15.40 1.15
N ARG A 99 -1.42 -16.12 2.19
CA ARG A 99 -0.60 -17.17 2.83
C ARG A 99 -0.24 -18.24 1.81
N GLY A 100 1.00 -18.72 1.91
CA GLY A 100 1.62 -19.60 0.91
C GLY A 100 2.68 -18.87 0.08
N LEU A 101 2.57 -17.55 -0.06
CA LEU A 101 3.65 -16.71 -0.57
C LEU A 101 4.55 -16.24 0.58
N HIS A 102 5.85 -16.17 0.34
CA HIS A 102 6.83 -15.62 1.26
C HIS A 102 6.97 -14.11 1.06
N VAL A 103 7.09 -13.35 2.16
CA VAL A 103 7.26 -11.89 2.12
C VAL A 103 8.55 -11.53 2.84
N THR A 104 9.43 -10.82 2.15
CA THR A 104 10.59 -10.13 2.73
C THR A 104 10.31 -8.64 2.71
N VAL A 105 10.35 -8.01 3.88
CA VAL A 105 10.27 -6.54 4.00
C VAL A 105 11.67 -5.99 3.77
N ASN A 106 11.77 -4.98 2.92
CA ASN A 106 13.03 -4.33 2.62
C ASN A 106 13.07 -2.94 3.25
N ASP A 107 14.15 -2.21 3.03
CA ASP A 107 14.25 -0.84 3.50
C ASP A 107 13.11 -0.01 2.89
N GLU A 108 12.39 0.70 3.76
CA GLU A 108 11.32 1.62 3.36
C GLU A 108 11.91 2.69 2.43
N LEU A 109 11.16 3.06 1.39
CA LEU A 109 11.51 4.23 0.58
C LEU A 109 11.07 5.49 1.31
N SER A 110 11.75 5.81 2.41
CA SER A 110 11.40 6.90 3.33
C SER A 110 11.53 8.28 2.69
N ASP A 111 12.35 8.41 1.66
CA ASP A 111 12.60 9.67 0.95
C ASP A 111 11.35 10.22 0.26
N LEU A 112 10.35 9.36 -0.02
CA LEU A 112 9.03 9.80 -0.50
C LEU A 112 8.33 10.76 0.48
N ASN A 113 8.70 10.77 1.76
CA ASN A 113 8.34 11.82 2.69
C ASN A 113 9.24 13.06 2.51
N VAL A 114 9.13 13.72 1.36
CA VAL A 114 9.97 14.87 0.98
C VAL A 114 9.82 16.08 1.91
N SER A 115 8.72 16.15 2.68
CA SER A 115 8.52 17.19 3.71
C SER A 115 9.25 16.91 5.03
N GLY A 116 9.77 15.70 5.21
CA GLY A 116 10.36 15.22 6.46
C GLY A 116 9.32 14.76 7.50
N PRO A 117 9.72 13.97 8.50
CA PRO A 117 8.80 13.33 9.45
C PRO A 117 8.32 14.25 10.58
N LEU A 118 8.95 15.42 10.77
CA LEU A 118 8.69 16.31 11.91
C LEU A 118 7.63 17.38 11.64
N VAL A 119 7.09 17.45 10.42
CA VAL A 119 6.00 18.38 10.10
C VAL A 119 4.66 17.88 10.65
N PRO A 120 3.67 18.75 10.90
CA PRO A 120 2.37 18.34 11.46
C PRO A 120 1.62 17.28 10.65
N HIS A 121 1.78 17.30 9.31
CA HIS A 121 1.14 16.37 8.38
C HIS A 121 2.20 15.80 7.43
N PRO A 122 3.01 14.83 7.88
CA PRO A 122 4.06 14.29 7.06
C PRO A 122 3.48 13.47 5.90
N LEU A 123 4.23 13.44 4.80
CA LEU A 123 3.95 12.57 3.67
C LEU A 123 4.36 11.12 4.03
N ARG A 124 3.90 10.17 3.23
CA ARG A 124 4.12 8.74 3.46
C ARG A 124 5.40 8.27 2.78
N GLY A 125 6.09 7.34 3.42
CA GLY A 125 7.10 6.52 2.76
C GLY A 125 6.48 5.49 1.83
N GLY A 126 7.32 4.79 1.06
CA GLY A 126 6.92 3.67 0.22
C GLY A 126 7.21 2.32 0.90
N LEU A 127 6.23 1.42 0.93
CA LEU A 127 6.45 0.06 1.41
C LEU A 127 7.11 -0.78 0.32
N ASP A 128 8.37 -1.13 0.53
CA ASP A 128 9.14 -1.98 -0.37
C ASP A 128 9.17 -3.43 0.12
N VAL A 129 8.57 -4.36 -0.63
CA VAL A 129 8.50 -5.80 -0.28
C VAL A 129 8.92 -6.68 -1.46
N THR A 130 9.56 -7.80 -1.14
CA THR A 130 9.79 -8.89 -2.09
C THR A 130 8.85 -10.03 -1.75
N VAL A 131 8.04 -10.46 -2.73
CA VAL A 131 7.13 -11.59 -2.61
C VAL A 131 7.66 -12.77 -3.41
N SER A 132 7.57 -13.99 -2.90
CA SER A 132 8.07 -15.19 -3.59
C SER A 132 7.20 -16.42 -3.35
N ASP A 133 7.13 -17.31 -4.35
CA ASP A 133 6.58 -18.67 -4.21
C ASP A 133 7.67 -19.74 -3.95
N GLY A 134 8.90 -19.30 -3.69
CA GLY A 134 10.10 -20.15 -3.55
C GLY A 134 10.79 -20.51 -4.86
N LYS A 135 10.21 -20.17 -6.02
CA LYS A 135 10.80 -20.40 -7.36
C LYS A 135 11.03 -19.10 -8.11
N ALA A 136 10.09 -18.18 -8.01
CA ALA A 136 10.14 -16.84 -8.58
C ALA A 136 10.01 -15.79 -7.48
N THR A 137 10.49 -14.59 -7.76
CA THR A 137 10.39 -13.43 -6.88
C THR A 137 9.75 -12.28 -7.65
N LEU A 138 8.99 -11.46 -6.93
CA LEU A 138 8.39 -10.22 -7.41
C LEU A 138 8.69 -9.13 -6.40
N ARG A 139 9.35 -8.06 -6.85
CA ARG A 139 9.57 -6.86 -6.05
C ARG A 139 8.38 -5.92 -6.22
N LEU A 140 7.86 -5.39 -5.12
CA LEU A 140 6.70 -4.49 -5.11
C LEU A 140 6.98 -3.27 -4.24
N LEU A 141 6.61 -2.11 -4.75
CA LEU A 141 6.58 -0.86 -4.00
C LEU A 141 5.13 -0.36 -3.91
N VAL A 142 4.59 -0.26 -2.70
CA VAL A 142 3.28 0.36 -2.45
C VAL A 142 3.50 1.81 -2.04
N VAL A 143 2.82 2.74 -2.70
CA VAL A 143 3.03 4.18 -2.54
C VAL A 143 1.71 4.92 -2.41
N HIS A 144 1.74 6.06 -1.72
CA HIS A 144 0.62 6.98 -1.67
C HIS A 144 1.14 8.42 -1.81
N LEU A 145 1.15 8.90 -3.06
CA LEU A 145 1.83 10.14 -3.46
C LEU A 145 0.96 11.38 -3.21
N LYS A 146 1.60 12.54 -3.29
CA LYS A 146 0.95 13.83 -3.11
C LYS A 146 -0.16 14.06 -4.15
N THR A 147 -1.38 14.24 -3.67
CA THR A 147 -2.53 14.67 -4.49
C THR A 147 -2.59 16.19 -4.67
N GLY A 148 -3.39 16.67 -5.62
CA GLY A 148 -3.67 18.11 -5.82
C GLY A 148 -2.98 18.75 -7.01
N CYS A 149 -2.18 18.02 -7.78
CA CYS A 149 -1.62 18.48 -9.05
C CYS A 149 -2.56 18.09 -10.22
N TRP A 150 -3.80 18.57 -10.18
CA TRP A 150 -4.82 18.27 -11.18
C TRP A 150 -4.81 19.33 -12.27
N ASP A 151 -4.74 18.94 -13.54
CA ASP A 151 -4.78 19.84 -14.71
C ASP A 151 -3.72 20.95 -14.74
N GLN A 152 -2.66 20.81 -13.97
CA GLN A 152 -1.53 21.73 -13.92
C GLN A 152 -0.30 21.09 -14.56
N PRO A 153 0.55 21.86 -15.27
CA PRO A 153 1.79 21.32 -15.79
C PRO A 153 2.72 20.96 -14.62
N LEU A 154 3.52 19.89 -14.76
CA LEU A 154 4.52 19.50 -13.77
C LEU A 154 5.59 20.59 -13.52
N THR A 155 5.71 21.56 -14.42
CA THR A 155 6.57 22.74 -14.28
C THR A 155 5.99 23.81 -13.36
N GLN A 156 4.76 23.66 -12.85
CA GLN A 156 4.19 24.61 -11.91
C GLN A 156 4.95 24.59 -10.58
N HIS A 157 5.44 25.76 -10.17
CA HIS A 157 6.23 25.92 -8.95
C HIS A 157 5.41 26.24 -7.69
N GLY A 158 4.11 26.51 -7.82
CA GLY A 158 3.18 26.68 -6.71
C GLY A 158 2.36 25.41 -6.46
N HIS A 159 1.83 25.27 -5.24
CA HIS A 159 0.89 24.20 -4.84
C HIS A 159 1.52 22.79 -4.72
N SER A 160 0.73 21.73 -5.00
CA SER A 160 1.12 20.32 -4.80
C SER A 160 2.11 19.77 -5.83
N CYS A 161 2.20 20.38 -7.02
CA CYS A 161 2.97 19.84 -8.14
C CYS A 161 4.48 19.70 -7.88
N PRO A 162 5.19 20.67 -7.24
CA PRO A 162 6.62 20.53 -6.94
C PRO A 162 6.94 19.33 -6.04
N ILE A 163 6.08 19.09 -5.05
CA ILE A 163 6.22 17.94 -4.13
C ILE A 163 6.05 16.64 -4.89
N LEU A 164 4.99 16.53 -5.70
CA LEU A 164 4.72 15.33 -6.49
C LEU A 164 5.87 15.05 -7.48
N TYR A 165 6.43 16.09 -8.08
CA TYR A 165 7.55 15.96 -9.01
C TYR A 165 8.83 15.45 -8.32
N GLN A 166 9.14 15.93 -7.11
CA GLN A 166 10.24 15.37 -6.31
C GLN A 166 10.02 13.88 -6.00
N GLN A 167 8.78 13.50 -5.65
CA GLN A 167 8.43 12.10 -5.42
C GLN A 167 8.61 11.25 -6.68
N PHE A 168 8.30 11.77 -7.87
CA PHE A 168 8.54 11.04 -9.12
C PHE A 168 10.02 10.76 -9.37
N HIS A 169 10.92 11.70 -9.10
CA HIS A 169 12.36 11.44 -9.22
C HIS A 169 12.84 10.35 -8.26
N ILE A 170 12.34 10.36 -7.02
CA ILE A 170 12.66 9.29 -6.05
C ILE A 170 12.16 7.92 -6.55
N LEU A 171 11.00 7.87 -7.19
CA LEU A 171 10.50 6.63 -7.80
C LEU A 171 11.33 6.21 -9.02
N GLU A 172 11.75 7.15 -9.86
CA GLU A 172 12.65 6.88 -10.99
C GLU A 172 13.95 6.26 -10.50
N ASP A 173 14.59 6.83 -9.48
CA ASP A 173 15.82 6.31 -8.88
C ASP A 173 15.60 4.89 -8.32
N TRP A 174 14.51 4.68 -7.57
CA TRP A 174 14.15 3.35 -7.07
C TRP A 174 13.99 2.35 -8.22
N ILE A 175 13.33 2.71 -9.32
CA ILE A 175 13.14 1.83 -10.48
C ILE A 175 14.48 1.51 -11.15
N GLN A 176 15.38 2.50 -11.32
CA GLN A 176 16.64 2.30 -12.06
C GLN A 176 17.68 1.45 -11.31
N GLU A 177 17.61 1.43 -9.99
CA GLU A 177 18.49 0.62 -9.13
C GLU A 177 18.16 -0.89 -9.14
N ARG A 178 17.13 -1.34 -9.88
CA ARG A 178 16.51 -2.66 -9.73
C ARG A 178 16.34 -3.43 -11.04
#